data_AF-A0A384DTS6-F1
#
_entry.id   AF-A0A384DTS6-F1
#
_cell.length_a   1.000
_cell.length_b   1.000
_cell.length_c   1.000
_cell.angle_alpha   90.00
_cell.angle_beta   90.00
_cell.angle_gamma   90.00
#
_symmetry.space_group_name_H-M   'P 1'
#
loop_
_entity.id
_entity.type
_entity.pdbx_description
1 polymer ?
#
loop_
_entity_poly.entity_id
_entity_poly.type
_entity_poly.pdbx_seq_one_letter_code
_entity_poly.pdbx_strand_id
1 'polypeptide(L)'
;MCLRGQGLQCRPFSCPQGTGCVLDGGVRYCEAGQGATCHLEPGGLFTTFDGFSGLTPMPVMSCAYELATLVGSRPEDPDWFHVIADFLPCPGCTALKPRVIIGFRDGCAAVGTNQEIWVNGQLARLPAQVCRGVVARWAEGSRVVIERSPTLRVLVGPEGAVALRASPALRGRLRAACGDYNGIAADDLILPGGLRGASLTDVFQACRARGFNNCTEKLVIPAMTQHFTT
;
A
#
# COMPACT_ATOMS: atom_id res chain seq x y z
N MET A 1 4.42 9.83 37.33
CA MET A 1 4.57 9.21 38.65
C MET A 1 4.41 10.27 39.72
N CYS A 2 3.65 10.00 40.79
CA CYS A 2 3.60 10.89 41.95
C CYS A 2 4.71 10.48 42.91
N LEU A 3 5.70 11.34 43.08
CA LEU A 3 6.76 11.14 44.08
C LEU A 3 6.42 11.98 45.30
N ARG A 4 6.40 11.35 46.48
CA ARG A 4 6.03 12.02 47.73
C ARG A 4 7.00 13.17 48.00
N GLY A 5 6.47 14.40 48.05
CA GLY A 5 7.26 15.63 48.23
C GLY A 5 7.87 16.25 46.95
N GLN A 6 7.67 15.65 45.77
CA GLN A 6 8.27 16.13 44.50
C GLN A 6 7.25 16.37 43.38
N GLY A 7 5.95 16.34 43.68
CA GLY A 7 4.90 16.61 42.70
C GLY A 7 4.75 15.53 41.62
N LEU A 8 4.09 15.90 40.53
CA LEU A 8 3.78 15.00 39.41
C LEU A 8 4.94 15.01 38.41
N GLN A 9 5.60 13.86 38.23
CA GLN A 9 6.69 13.73 37.27
C GLN A 9 6.20 13.02 36.01
N CYS A 10 6.14 13.75 34.90
CA CYS A 10 5.84 13.20 33.57
C CYS A 10 7.07 12.44 33.06
N ARG A 11 6.86 11.21 32.56
CA ARG A 11 7.89 10.45 31.86
C ARG A 11 7.45 10.22 30.41
N PRO A 12 8.40 10.19 29.45
CA PRO A 12 8.09 9.79 28.10
C PRO A 12 7.42 8.42 28.08
N PHE A 13 6.35 8.29 27.30
CA PHE A 13 5.65 7.03 27.08
C PHE A 13 5.81 6.65 25.60
N SER A 14 6.27 5.44 25.35
CA SER A 14 6.42 4.89 24.01
C SER A 14 5.89 3.47 23.99
N CYS A 15 5.10 3.15 22.99
CA CYS A 15 4.57 1.81 22.82
C CYS A 15 5.61 0.83 22.24
N PRO A 16 5.51 -0.48 22.58
CA PRO A 16 6.30 -1.51 21.93
C PRO A 16 6.16 -1.44 20.41
N GLN A 17 7.22 -1.83 19.69
CA GLN A 17 7.19 -1.84 18.23
C GLN A 17 6.00 -2.66 17.70
N GLY A 18 5.31 -2.10 16.71
CA GLY A 18 4.14 -2.72 16.09
C GLY A 18 2.81 -2.40 16.76
N THR A 19 2.78 -1.95 18.02
CA THR A 19 1.55 -1.60 18.75
C THR A 19 1.16 -0.13 18.54
N GLY A 20 -0.15 0.14 18.59
CA GLY A 20 -0.70 1.49 18.41
C GLY A 20 -0.83 2.20 19.74
N CYS A 21 -0.65 3.53 19.77
CA CYS A 21 -0.92 4.32 20.97
C CYS A 21 -2.36 4.84 20.91
N VAL A 22 -3.19 4.41 21.85
CA VAL A 22 -4.59 4.86 21.97
C VAL A 22 -4.71 5.79 23.18
N LEU A 23 -5.51 6.86 23.04
CA LEU A 23 -5.88 7.75 24.14
C LEU A 23 -7.35 7.50 24.47
N ASP A 24 -7.62 6.97 25.65
CA ASP A 24 -8.98 6.72 26.14
C ASP A 24 -9.14 7.31 27.55
N GLY A 25 -10.16 8.13 27.76
CA GLY A 25 -10.40 8.79 29.05
C GLY A 25 -9.21 9.61 29.59
N GLY A 26 -8.33 10.12 28.72
CA GLY A 26 -7.11 10.85 29.11
C GLY A 26 -5.91 9.95 29.48
N VAL A 27 -6.06 8.63 29.41
CA VAL A 27 -5.01 7.64 29.67
C VAL A 27 -4.50 7.10 28.33
N ARG A 28 -3.17 7.03 28.18
CA ARG A 28 -2.53 6.40 27.01
C ARG A 28 -2.23 4.94 27.31
N TYR A 29 -2.59 4.05 26.41
CA TYR A 29 -2.21 2.64 26.46
C TYR A 29 -1.78 2.13 25.07
N CYS A 30 -1.11 0.98 25.07
CA CYS A 30 -0.64 0.34 23.84
C CYS A 30 -1.63 -0.73 23.42
N GLU A 31 -2.26 -0.52 22.28
CA GLU A 31 -3.15 -1.50 21.68
C GLU A 31 -2.32 -2.46 20.82
N ALA A 32 -2.32 -3.73 21.23
CA ALA A 32 -1.90 -4.83 20.37
C ALA A 32 -3.08 -5.23 19.47
N GLY A 33 -2.81 -5.44 18.20
CA GLY A 33 -3.83 -5.84 17.24
C GLY A 33 -3.19 -6.51 16.04
N GLN A 34 -3.99 -7.20 15.24
CA GLN A 34 -3.51 -7.83 14.02
C GLN A 34 -3.11 -6.79 12.95
N GLY A 35 -3.45 -5.52 13.14
CA GLY A 35 -3.32 -4.49 12.12
C GLY A 35 -4.47 -4.55 11.11
N ALA A 36 -4.36 -3.81 10.03
CA ALA A 36 -5.32 -3.84 8.93
C ALA A 36 -4.61 -4.18 7.61
N THR A 37 -5.39 -4.63 6.63
CA THR A 37 -4.87 -5.00 5.31
C THR A 37 -5.64 -4.26 4.22
N CYS A 38 -4.90 -3.54 3.37
CA CYS A 38 -5.37 -2.98 2.13
C CYS A 38 -5.15 -4.00 1.00
N HIS A 39 -6.16 -4.23 0.18
CA HIS A 39 -6.18 -5.27 -0.86
C HIS A 39 -6.35 -4.66 -2.24
N LEU A 40 -5.61 -5.21 -3.20
CA LEU A 40 -5.86 -5.04 -4.61
C LEU A 40 -5.97 -6.42 -5.24
N GLU A 41 -7.19 -6.79 -5.64
CA GLU A 41 -7.48 -8.07 -6.27
C GLU A 41 -7.29 -7.99 -7.79
N PRO A 42 -6.97 -9.12 -8.46
CA PRO A 42 -6.98 -9.21 -9.91
C PRO A 42 -8.34 -8.73 -10.47
N GLY A 43 -8.30 -7.91 -11.52
CA GLY A 43 -9.52 -7.30 -12.09
C GLY A 43 -9.92 -5.96 -11.46
N GLY A 44 -9.19 -5.48 -10.44
CA GLY A 44 -9.29 -4.09 -9.99
C GLY A 44 -10.26 -3.82 -8.84
N LEU A 45 -10.77 -4.86 -8.17
CA LEU A 45 -11.44 -4.70 -6.88
C LEU A 45 -10.38 -4.31 -5.83
N PHE A 46 -10.64 -3.21 -5.13
CA PHE A 46 -9.73 -2.65 -4.16
C PHE A 46 -10.45 -2.40 -2.84
N THR A 47 -9.76 -2.69 -1.73
CA THR A 47 -10.25 -2.48 -0.37
C THR A 47 -9.20 -1.73 0.43
N THR A 48 -9.57 -0.61 1.03
CA THR A 48 -8.69 0.23 1.87
C THR A 48 -8.44 -0.40 3.24
N PHE A 49 -7.56 0.20 4.05
CA PHE A 49 -7.30 -0.30 5.41
C PHE A 49 -8.54 -0.29 6.31
N ASP A 50 -9.43 0.67 6.14
CA ASP A 50 -10.64 0.79 6.97
C ASP A 50 -11.85 0.06 6.36
N GLY A 51 -11.68 -0.53 5.18
CA GLY A 51 -12.66 -1.45 4.57
C GLY A 51 -13.51 -0.84 3.46
N PHE A 52 -13.27 0.42 3.07
CA PHE A 52 -13.93 0.98 1.88
C PHE A 52 -13.53 0.16 0.65
N SER A 53 -14.51 -0.30 -0.13
CA SER A 53 -14.29 -1.21 -1.24
C SER A 53 -14.96 -0.77 -2.53
N GLY A 54 -14.32 -1.00 -3.67
CA GLY A 54 -14.87 -0.70 -4.99
C GLY A 54 -13.92 -0.98 -6.13
N LEU A 55 -14.37 -0.69 -7.36
CA LEU A 55 -13.55 -0.85 -8.57
C LEU A 55 -12.65 0.36 -8.81
N THR A 56 -11.47 0.07 -9.34
CA THR A 56 -10.41 1.02 -9.69
C THR A 56 -10.31 1.21 -11.21
N PRO A 57 -9.61 2.25 -11.71
CA PRO A 57 -9.54 2.53 -13.15
C PRO A 57 -8.54 1.63 -13.91
N MET A 58 -7.76 0.81 -13.20
CA MET A 58 -6.68 -0.01 -13.76
C MET A 58 -7.09 -1.09 -14.79
N PRO A 59 -8.33 -1.61 -14.86
CA PRO A 59 -8.71 -2.49 -15.98
C PRO A 59 -8.62 -1.81 -17.36
N VAL A 60 -8.73 -0.47 -17.38
CA VAL A 60 -8.79 0.35 -18.59
C VAL A 60 -7.74 1.45 -18.66
N MET A 61 -6.89 1.62 -17.63
CA MET A 61 -5.87 2.66 -17.59
C MET A 61 -4.51 2.10 -17.17
N SER A 62 -3.51 2.24 -18.04
CA SER A 62 -2.11 1.99 -17.72
C SER A 62 -1.51 3.24 -17.08
N CYS A 63 -1.05 3.16 -15.84
CA CYS A 63 -0.55 4.28 -15.05
C CYS A 63 0.10 3.73 -13.77
N ALA A 64 0.94 4.54 -13.13
CA ALA A 64 1.50 4.23 -11.82
C ALA A 64 0.71 4.93 -10.71
N TYR A 65 0.42 4.21 -9.63
CA TYR A 65 -0.38 4.69 -8.51
C TYR A 65 0.35 4.47 -7.19
N GLU A 66 0.35 5.50 -6.35
CA GLU A 66 0.80 5.41 -4.96
C GLU A 66 -0.27 4.66 -4.16
N LEU A 67 0.10 3.50 -3.60
CA LEU A 67 -0.79 2.72 -2.74
C LEU A 67 -0.73 3.20 -1.29
N ALA A 68 0.47 3.38 -0.75
CA ALA A 68 0.65 3.82 0.63
C ALA A 68 2.00 4.49 0.86
N THR A 69 2.01 5.54 1.67
CA THR A 69 3.22 6.18 2.20
C THR A 69 2.91 6.91 3.52
N LEU A 70 3.94 7.37 4.23
CA LEU A 70 3.80 8.05 5.51
C LEU A 70 3.55 9.56 5.33
N VAL A 71 2.59 10.10 6.10
CA VAL A 71 2.31 11.54 6.17
C VAL A 71 3.52 12.29 6.73
N GLY A 72 3.91 13.38 6.07
CA GLY A 72 4.97 14.28 6.54
C GLY A 72 6.39 13.71 6.53
N SER A 73 6.57 12.47 6.07
CA SER A 73 7.88 11.81 5.99
C SER A 73 8.66 12.17 4.72
N ARG A 74 9.98 12.04 4.81
CA ARG A 74 10.92 12.22 3.70
C ARG A 74 11.69 10.92 3.45
N PRO A 75 12.22 10.69 2.23
CA PRO A 75 13.02 9.50 1.91
C PRO A 75 14.19 9.24 2.87
N GLU A 76 14.72 10.29 3.50
CA GLU A 76 15.82 10.23 4.48
C GLU A 76 15.39 9.67 5.84
N ASP A 77 14.09 9.63 6.15
CA ASP A 77 13.60 9.28 7.48
C ASP A 77 13.71 7.77 7.72
N PRO A 78 14.13 7.32 8.93
CA PRO A 78 14.31 5.89 9.22
C PRO A 78 13.07 5.04 8.95
N ASP A 79 11.88 5.57 9.21
CA ASP A 79 10.61 4.86 9.06
C ASP A 79 9.97 5.00 7.68
N TRP A 80 10.58 5.80 6.79
CA TRP A 80 10.03 6.06 5.46
C TRP A 80 9.84 4.77 4.67
N PHE A 81 8.69 4.71 4.01
CA PHE A 81 8.42 3.76 2.95
C PHE A 81 7.46 4.36 1.93
N HIS A 82 7.48 3.79 0.74
CA HIS A 82 6.60 4.20 -0.35
C HIS A 82 6.26 3.00 -1.23
N VAL A 83 4.97 2.68 -1.35
CA VAL A 83 4.49 1.54 -2.14
C VAL A 83 3.78 2.04 -3.38
N ILE A 84 4.25 1.62 -4.55
CA ILE A 84 3.69 1.98 -5.85
C ILE A 84 3.27 0.71 -6.59
N ALA A 85 2.08 0.77 -7.21
CA ALA A 85 1.66 -0.19 -8.22
C ALA A 85 1.77 0.45 -9.61
N ASP A 86 2.62 -0.11 -10.45
CA ASP A 86 2.91 0.37 -11.80
C ASP A 86 2.27 -0.56 -12.84
N PHE A 87 1.20 -0.08 -13.48
CA PHE A 87 0.49 -0.80 -14.54
C PHE A 87 1.02 -0.35 -15.90
N LEU A 88 1.91 -1.15 -16.48
CA LEU A 88 2.46 -0.91 -17.81
C LEU A 88 1.47 -1.33 -18.90
N PRO A 89 1.46 -0.65 -20.06
CA PRO A 89 0.68 -1.09 -21.20
C PRO A 89 1.05 -2.53 -21.62
N CYS A 90 0.04 -3.37 -21.79
CA CYS A 90 0.20 -4.71 -22.36
C CYS A 90 -0.77 -4.90 -23.54
N PRO A 91 -0.32 -4.61 -24.78
CA PRO A 91 -1.08 -4.91 -25.99
C PRO A 91 -1.23 -6.44 -26.15
N GLY A 92 -2.39 -6.98 -25.78
CA GLY A 92 -2.68 -8.42 -25.85
C GLY A 92 -2.98 -9.09 -24.52
N CYS A 93 -2.74 -8.43 -23.38
CA CYS A 93 -3.19 -8.97 -22.09
C CYS A 93 -4.69 -8.74 -21.90
N THR A 94 -5.40 -9.76 -21.39
CA THR A 94 -6.79 -9.63 -20.96
C THR A 94 -6.93 -8.67 -19.78
N ALA A 95 -5.99 -8.71 -18.82
CA ALA A 95 -5.92 -7.83 -17.65
C ALA A 95 -4.51 -7.28 -17.44
N LEU A 96 -4.42 -6.04 -16.94
CA LEU A 96 -3.13 -5.45 -16.55
C LEU A 96 -2.72 -5.99 -15.17
N LYS A 97 -1.45 -6.38 -15.06
CA LYS A 97 -0.83 -6.81 -13.79
C LYS A 97 0.12 -5.69 -13.33
N PRO A 98 0.11 -5.32 -12.04
CA PRO A 98 1.04 -4.32 -11.55
C PRO A 98 2.43 -4.92 -11.39
N ARG A 99 3.45 -4.13 -11.73
CA ARG A 99 4.75 -4.21 -11.07
C ARG A 99 4.65 -3.47 -9.75
N VAL A 100 4.98 -4.13 -8.64
CA VAL A 100 4.91 -3.52 -7.30
C VAL A 100 6.29 -3.06 -6.88
N ILE A 101 6.45 -1.77 -6.62
CA ILE A 101 7.72 -1.14 -6.24
C ILE A 101 7.58 -0.63 -4.80
N ILE A 102 8.56 -0.95 -3.97
CA ILE A 102 8.59 -0.54 -2.56
C ILE A 102 9.94 0.13 -2.27
N GLY A 103 9.88 1.41 -1.96
CA GLY A 103 11.03 2.17 -1.47
C GLY A 103 11.10 2.16 0.05
N PHE A 104 12.32 2.08 0.57
CA PHE A 104 12.71 2.34 1.95
C PHE A 104 13.91 3.30 1.96
N ARG A 105 14.25 3.87 3.13
CA ARG A 105 15.37 4.82 3.25
C ARG A 105 16.68 4.32 2.62
N ASP A 106 17.07 3.10 3.00
CA ASP A 106 18.38 2.53 2.65
C ASP A 106 18.31 1.43 1.58
N GLY A 107 17.19 1.33 0.84
CA GLY A 107 17.05 0.33 -0.21
C GLY A 107 15.65 0.26 -0.83
N CYS A 108 15.54 -0.47 -1.92
CA CYS A 108 14.28 -0.66 -2.62
C CYS A 108 14.14 -2.08 -3.15
N ALA A 109 12.90 -2.51 -3.32
CA ALA A 109 12.57 -3.78 -3.94
C ALA A 109 11.43 -3.60 -4.94
N ALA A 110 11.43 -4.41 -6.01
CA ALA A 110 10.34 -4.49 -6.94
C ALA A 110 9.98 -5.95 -7.24
N VAL A 111 8.68 -6.22 -7.32
CA VAL A 111 8.13 -7.50 -7.79
C VAL A 111 7.52 -7.26 -9.16
N GLY A 112 8.08 -7.89 -10.19
CA GLY A 112 7.58 -7.80 -11.54
C GLY A 112 6.36 -8.69 -11.79
N THR A 113 5.82 -8.61 -13.01
CA THR A 113 4.55 -9.27 -13.36
C THR A 113 4.66 -10.79 -13.44
N ASN A 114 5.87 -11.34 -13.59
CA ASN A 114 6.15 -12.78 -13.57
C ASN A 114 6.78 -13.22 -12.24
N GLN A 115 6.56 -12.45 -11.17
CA GLN A 115 7.09 -12.69 -9.82
C GLN A 115 8.63 -12.63 -9.72
N GLU A 116 9.30 -12.03 -10.70
CA GLU A 116 10.73 -11.72 -10.62
C GLU A 116 10.98 -10.65 -9.57
N ILE A 117 12.07 -10.83 -8.79
CA ILE A 117 12.42 -9.92 -7.69
C ILE A 117 13.64 -9.11 -8.05
N TRP A 118 13.52 -7.80 -7.89
CA TRP A 118 14.61 -6.87 -8.02
C TRP A 118 14.87 -6.23 -6.66
N VAL A 119 16.12 -6.24 -6.21
CA VAL A 119 16.57 -5.55 -4.99
C VAL A 119 17.65 -4.57 -5.39
N ASN A 120 17.47 -3.29 -5.05
CA ASN A 120 18.41 -2.22 -5.37
C ASN A 120 18.84 -2.19 -6.86
N GLY A 121 17.87 -2.45 -7.75
CA GLY A 121 18.07 -2.46 -9.21
C GLY A 121 18.66 -3.75 -9.79
N GLN A 122 18.94 -4.78 -8.98
CA GLN A 122 19.51 -6.04 -9.42
C GLN A 122 18.52 -7.20 -9.24
N LEU A 123 18.46 -8.10 -10.23
CA LEU A 123 17.67 -9.33 -10.12
C LEU A 123 18.20 -10.18 -8.94
N ALA A 124 17.32 -10.57 -8.03
CA ALA A 124 17.66 -11.24 -6.78
C ALA A 124 16.97 -12.60 -6.66
N ARG A 125 17.58 -13.50 -5.90
CA ARG A 125 16.96 -14.76 -5.46
C ARG A 125 16.46 -14.60 -4.03
N LEU A 126 15.31 -15.19 -3.73
CA LEU A 126 14.72 -15.14 -2.40
C LEU A 126 15.19 -16.32 -1.52
N PRO A 127 15.35 -16.11 -0.20
CA PRO A 127 15.17 -14.85 0.52
C PRO A 127 16.31 -13.86 0.23
N ALA A 128 15.98 -12.56 0.20
CA ALA A 128 16.93 -11.49 -0.03
C ALA A 128 16.76 -10.39 1.01
N GLN A 129 17.88 -9.86 1.52
CA GLN A 129 17.85 -8.66 2.34
C GLN A 129 17.76 -7.43 1.43
N VAL A 130 16.72 -6.61 1.63
CA VAL A 130 16.51 -5.38 0.85
C VAL A 130 17.38 -4.25 1.42
N CYS A 131 17.29 -4.08 2.74
CA CYS A 131 18.14 -3.20 3.54
C CYS A 131 18.06 -3.66 5.02
N ARG A 132 18.62 -2.88 5.96
CA ARG A 132 18.60 -3.25 7.38
C ARG A 132 17.14 -3.32 7.88
N GLY A 133 16.75 -4.50 8.38
CA GLY A 133 15.40 -4.72 8.93
C GLY A 133 14.31 -4.96 7.88
N VAL A 134 14.65 -5.05 6.59
CA VAL A 134 13.71 -5.34 5.50
C VAL A 134 14.15 -6.57 4.73
N VAL A 135 13.27 -7.56 4.63
CA VAL A 135 13.55 -8.85 3.98
C VAL A 135 12.46 -9.16 2.97
N ALA A 136 12.88 -9.65 1.80
CA ALA A 136 12.03 -10.26 0.81
C ALA A 136 12.11 -11.79 0.91
N ARG A 137 10.98 -12.51 0.82
CA ARG A 137 10.93 -13.98 0.92
C ARG A 137 9.73 -14.58 0.19
N TRP A 138 9.82 -15.87 -0.11
CA TRP A 138 8.67 -16.65 -0.58
C TRP A 138 7.68 -16.91 0.56
N ALA A 139 6.40 -16.98 0.19
CA ALA A 139 5.31 -17.44 1.00
C ALA A 139 4.43 -18.40 0.18
N GLU A 140 3.56 -19.13 0.89
CA GLU A 140 2.69 -20.14 0.30
C GLU A 140 1.81 -19.60 -0.84
N GLY A 141 1.56 -20.45 -1.83
CA GLY A 141 0.74 -20.12 -3.02
C GLY A 141 1.44 -19.18 -3.99
N SER A 142 2.76 -19.35 -4.17
CA SER A 142 3.58 -18.54 -5.07
C SER A 142 3.45 -17.05 -4.79
N ARG A 143 3.65 -16.66 -3.52
CA ARG A 143 3.54 -15.28 -3.08
C ARG A 143 4.91 -14.76 -2.66
N VAL A 144 5.17 -13.51 -3.02
CA VAL A 144 6.36 -12.79 -2.58
C VAL A 144 5.95 -11.89 -1.43
N VAL A 145 6.71 -11.93 -0.35
CA VAL A 145 6.52 -11.06 0.80
C VAL A 145 7.73 -10.16 0.96
N ILE A 146 7.51 -8.86 1.03
CA ILE A 146 8.51 -7.85 1.41
C ILE A 146 8.07 -7.25 2.74
N GLU A 147 8.88 -7.43 3.77
CA GLU A 147 8.47 -7.20 5.16
C GLU A 147 9.49 -6.36 5.93
N ARG A 148 8.99 -5.29 6.55
CA ARG A 148 9.63 -4.55 7.64
C ARG A 148 8.88 -4.89 8.92
N SER A 149 9.30 -5.96 9.58
CA SER A 149 8.58 -6.47 10.75
C SER A 149 8.79 -5.56 11.97
N PRO A 150 7.78 -5.35 12.83
CA PRO A 150 6.38 -5.79 12.70
C PRO A 150 5.46 -4.75 12.05
N THR A 151 6.00 -3.70 11.42
CA THR A 151 5.23 -2.50 11.03
C THR A 151 4.52 -2.62 9.69
N LEU A 152 5.17 -3.19 8.67
CA LEU A 152 4.67 -3.23 7.30
C LEU A 152 5.00 -4.58 6.66
N ARG A 153 4.01 -5.16 5.99
CA ARG A 153 4.20 -6.35 5.17
C ARG A 153 3.45 -6.18 3.85
N VAL A 154 4.18 -6.21 2.75
CA VAL A 154 3.60 -6.19 1.40
C VAL A 154 3.69 -7.59 0.83
N LEU A 155 2.55 -8.12 0.41
CA LEU A 155 2.45 -9.41 -0.25
C LEU A 155 2.02 -9.18 -1.69
N VAL A 156 2.73 -9.81 -2.62
CA VAL A 156 2.41 -9.81 -4.05
C VAL A 156 2.17 -11.26 -4.45
N GLY A 157 0.97 -11.54 -4.94
CA GLY A 157 0.53 -12.87 -5.33
C GLY A 157 0.45 -13.08 -6.83
N PRO A 158 -0.04 -14.26 -7.25
CA PRO A 158 -0.35 -14.55 -8.64
C PRO A 158 -1.32 -13.53 -9.24
N GLU A 159 -1.29 -13.40 -10.56
CA GLU A 159 -2.17 -12.50 -11.32
C GLU A 159 -2.14 -11.02 -10.89
N GLY A 160 -1.11 -10.61 -10.14
CA GLY A 160 -0.97 -9.22 -9.71
C GLY A 160 -1.73 -8.85 -8.45
N ALA A 161 -2.23 -9.83 -7.68
CA ALA A 161 -2.87 -9.58 -6.40
C ALA A 161 -1.88 -8.90 -5.43
N VAL A 162 -2.30 -7.87 -4.72
CA VAL A 162 -1.48 -7.16 -3.74
C VAL A 162 -2.21 -7.07 -2.40
N ALA A 163 -1.53 -7.37 -1.30
CA ALA A 163 -2.03 -7.14 0.05
C ALA A 163 -0.98 -6.39 0.87
N LEU A 164 -1.31 -5.17 1.29
CA LEU A 164 -0.49 -4.35 2.19
C LEU A 164 -1.06 -4.49 3.59
N ARG A 165 -0.30 -5.09 4.51
CA ARG A 165 -0.65 -5.14 5.93
C ARG A 165 0.14 -4.11 6.71
N ALA A 166 -0.57 -3.27 7.45
CA ALA A 166 -0.03 -2.24 8.33
C ALA A 166 -0.33 -2.58 9.78
N SER A 167 0.65 -2.42 10.66
CA SER A 167 0.45 -2.61 12.10
C SER A 167 -0.27 -1.39 12.71
N PRO A 168 -0.89 -1.54 13.90
CA PRO A 168 -1.54 -0.43 14.59
C PRO A 168 -0.63 0.79 14.86
N ALA A 169 0.70 0.65 14.81
CA ALA A 169 1.65 1.75 14.91
C ALA A 169 1.60 2.75 13.73
N LEU A 170 0.93 2.38 12.63
CA LEU A 170 0.73 3.19 11.44
C LEU A 170 -0.67 3.84 11.37
N ARG A 171 -1.53 3.59 12.37
CA ARG A 171 -2.90 4.14 12.40
C ARG A 171 -2.87 5.67 12.33
N GLY A 172 -3.61 6.26 11.38
CA GLY A 172 -3.67 7.71 11.14
C GLY A 172 -2.37 8.33 10.64
N ARG A 173 -1.38 7.53 10.20
CA ARG A 173 -0.08 8.00 9.70
C ARG A 173 0.13 7.72 8.21
N LEU A 174 -0.85 7.09 7.57
CA LEU A 174 -0.80 6.69 6.17
C LEU A 174 -1.54 7.70 5.28
N ARG A 175 -1.25 7.62 3.98
CA ARG A 175 -1.95 8.35 2.92
C ARG A 175 -1.76 7.61 1.59
N ALA A 176 -2.42 8.14 0.55
CA ALA A 176 -2.55 7.60 -0.81
C ALA A 176 -3.71 6.59 -0.92
N ALA A 177 -3.71 5.72 -1.93
CA ALA A 177 -4.92 4.98 -2.31
C ALA A 177 -5.46 4.05 -1.21
N CYS A 178 -4.63 3.51 -0.34
CA CYS A 178 -5.05 2.64 0.76
C CYS A 178 -5.73 3.35 1.94
N GLY A 179 -5.85 4.69 1.90
CA GLY A 179 -6.47 5.48 2.97
C GLY A 179 -5.50 5.92 4.07
N ASP A 180 -6.04 6.52 5.12
CA ASP A 180 -5.26 7.04 6.26
C ASP A 180 -5.15 6.05 7.44
N TYR A 181 -5.92 4.96 7.37
CA TYR A 181 -6.01 3.90 8.37
C TYR A 181 -6.40 4.46 9.74
N ASN A 182 -7.52 5.16 9.85
CA ASN A 182 -8.01 5.74 11.10
C ASN A 182 -9.18 4.93 11.72
N GLY A 183 -9.80 4.04 10.94
CA GLY A 183 -10.96 3.22 11.29
C GLY A 183 -12.30 3.71 10.72
N ILE A 184 -12.29 4.69 9.80
CA ILE A 184 -13.48 5.34 9.26
C ILE A 184 -13.51 5.13 7.75
N ALA A 185 -14.00 3.97 7.30
CA ALA A 185 -14.11 3.66 5.86
C ALA A 185 -14.79 4.75 5.02
N ALA A 186 -15.71 5.51 5.62
CA ALA A 186 -16.41 6.57 4.92
C ALA A 186 -15.48 7.70 4.47
N ASP A 187 -14.36 7.98 5.13
CA ASP A 187 -13.46 9.09 4.79
C ASP A 187 -12.29 8.71 3.88
N ASP A 188 -12.13 7.43 3.54
CA ASP A 188 -11.11 6.94 2.60
C ASP A 188 -11.29 7.45 1.16
N LEU A 189 -12.42 8.10 0.86
CA LEU A 189 -12.64 8.82 -0.40
C LEU A 189 -12.21 10.30 -0.34
N ILE A 190 -11.69 10.80 0.79
CA ILE A 190 -11.18 12.16 0.88
C ILE A 190 -9.86 12.26 0.09
N LEU A 191 -9.86 13.15 -0.89
CA LEU A 191 -8.74 13.41 -1.77
C LEU A 191 -7.73 14.36 -1.10
N PRO A 192 -6.47 14.38 -1.58
CA PRO A 192 -5.52 15.45 -1.26
C PRO A 192 -6.15 16.83 -1.51
N GLY A 193 -6.31 17.63 -0.45
CA GLY A 193 -7.04 18.91 -0.49
C GLY A 193 -8.36 18.92 0.28
N GLY A 194 -8.80 17.78 0.82
CA GLY A 194 -9.93 17.69 1.75
C GLY A 194 -11.30 17.56 1.08
N LEU A 195 -11.35 17.53 -0.26
CA LEU A 195 -12.57 17.27 -1.01
C LEU A 195 -12.87 15.77 -1.05
N ARG A 196 -14.14 15.42 -0.92
CA ARG A 196 -14.59 14.03 -1.03
C ARG A 196 -14.77 13.64 -2.51
N GLY A 197 -14.07 12.59 -2.94
CA GLY A 197 -14.29 11.94 -4.23
C GLY A 197 -15.61 11.16 -4.27
N ALA A 198 -16.12 10.89 -5.46
CA ALA A 198 -17.32 10.09 -5.66
C ALA A 198 -17.00 8.58 -5.66
N SER A 199 -15.77 8.20 -6.03
CA SER A 199 -15.36 6.80 -6.17
C SER A 199 -13.87 6.59 -5.97
N LEU A 200 -13.44 5.31 -5.90
CA LEU A 200 -12.02 4.95 -5.92
C LEU A 200 -11.33 5.36 -7.23
N THR A 201 -12.06 5.57 -8.32
CA THR A 201 -11.47 6.15 -9.53
C THR A 201 -10.91 7.54 -9.27
N ASP A 202 -11.62 8.39 -8.52
CA ASP A 202 -11.14 9.74 -8.19
C ASP A 202 -9.93 9.67 -7.25
N VAL A 203 -9.95 8.75 -6.29
CA VAL A 203 -8.82 8.49 -5.38
C VAL A 203 -7.57 8.08 -6.15
N PHE A 204 -7.68 7.11 -7.06
CA PHE A 204 -6.56 6.65 -7.88
C PHE A 204 -6.07 7.74 -8.83
N GLN A 205 -6.96 8.55 -9.40
CA GLN A 205 -6.56 9.70 -10.22
C GLN A 205 -5.77 10.74 -9.42
N ALA A 206 -6.16 10.98 -8.16
CA ALA A 206 -5.43 11.88 -7.27
C ALA A 206 -4.09 11.28 -6.77
N CYS A 207 -4.00 9.95 -6.69
CA CYS A 207 -2.82 9.21 -6.22
C CYS A 207 -1.90 8.73 -7.36
N ARG A 208 -1.97 9.34 -8.55
CA ARG A 208 -1.04 9.02 -9.64
C ARG A 208 0.40 9.35 -9.23
N ALA A 209 1.28 8.37 -9.33
CA ALA A 209 2.72 8.53 -9.06
C ALA A 209 3.38 9.32 -10.21
N ARG A 210 3.38 10.65 -10.09
CA ARG A 210 3.91 11.55 -11.14
C ARG A 210 5.39 11.27 -11.36
N GLY A 211 5.80 11.15 -12.63
CA GLY A 211 7.19 10.90 -13.02
C GLY A 211 7.59 9.43 -13.09
N PHE A 212 6.70 8.48 -12.77
CA PHE A 212 6.95 7.05 -12.97
C PHE A 212 6.64 6.59 -14.41
N ASN A 213 5.47 6.97 -14.93
CA ASN A 213 5.08 6.67 -16.31
C ASN A 213 4.09 7.70 -16.84
N ASN A 214 3.92 7.71 -18.18
CA ASN A 214 2.83 8.45 -18.81
C ASN A 214 1.58 7.57 -18.82
N CYS A 215 0.48 8.11 -18.28
CA CYS A 215 -0.75 7.34 -18.15
C CYS A 215 -1.49 7.29 -19.50
N THR A 216 -1.88 6.09 -19.91
CA THR A 216 -2.56 5.83 -21.19
C THR A 216 -3.81 4.99 -20.98
N GLU A 217 -4.90 5.37 -21.65
CA GLU A 217 -6.14 4.59 -21.65
C GLU A 217 -6.03 3.41 -22.62
N LYS A 218 -6.49 2.24 -22.20
CA LYS A 218 -6.57 1.05 -23.04
C LYS A 218 -7.82 1.22 -23.93
N LEU A 219 -7.62 1.32 -25.24
CA LEU A 219 -8.73 1.29 -26.19
C LEU A 219 -9.50 -0.03 -26.03
N VAL A 220 -10.74 0.04 -25.53
CA VAL A 220 -11.66 -1.09 -25.56
C VAL A 220 -12.25 -1.13 -26.96
N ILE A 221 -11.67 -1.94 -27.86
CA ILE A 221 -12.27 -2.21 -29.16
C ILE A 221 -13.46 -3.14 -28.89
N PRO A 222 -14.72 -2.75 -29.17
CA PRO A 222 -15.86 -3.65 -29.02
C PRO A 222 -15.64 -4.86 -29.93
N ALA A 223 -15.86 -6.06 -29.39
CA ALA A 223 -15.93 -7.25 -30.22
C ALA A 223 -17.08 -7.05 -31.22
N MET A 224 -16.75 -6.87 -32.51
CA MET A 224 -17.73 -6.91 -33.58
C MET A 224 -18.28 -8.34 -33.64
N THR A 225 -19.45 -8.58 -33.04
CA THR A 225 -20.20 -9.82 -33.25
C THR A 225 -20.62 -9.84 -34.72
N GLN A 226 -19.89 -10.58 -35.55
CA GLN A 226 -20.34 -10.86 -36.92
C GLN A 226 -21.54 -11.79 -36.82
N HIS A 227 -22.75 -11.22 -36.84
CA HIS A 227 -23.95 -11.97 -37.15
C HIS A 227 -23.90 -12.36 -38.63
N PHE A 228 -23.43 -13.57 -38.92
CA PHE A 228 -23.73 -14.23 -40.19
C PHE A 228 -25.18 -14.70 -40.15
N THR A 229 -26.07 -13.98 -40.82
CA THR A 229 -27.37 -14.52 -41.25
C THR A 229 -27.16 -15.26 -42.56
N THR A 230 -27.33 -16.58 -42.53
CA THR A 230 -27.51 -17.45 -43.71
C THR A 230 -28.87 -17.25 -44.35
#